data_AF-A0A6V7QPY1-F1
#
_entry.id   AF-A0A6V7QPY1-F1
#
_cell.length_a   1.000
_cell.length_b   1.000
_cell.length_c   1.000
_cell.angle_alpha   90.00
_cell.angle_beta   90.00
_cell.angle_gamma   90.00
#
_symmetry.space_group_name_H-M   'P 1'
#
loop_
_entity.id
_entity.type
_entity.pdbx_description
1 polymer ?
#
loop_
_entity_poly.entity_id
_entity_poly.type
_entity_poly.pdbx_seq_one_letter_code
_entity_poly.pdbx_strand_id
1 'polypeptide(L)'
;MDRSIRATVRLGNGLELDGESTFQPQMPATTFYPLVYAGDSGKPSAEFCYNGSLDGAPAASAWVLMNAPPYGYTTLADAHVLPASHISYADGLSVQSYLNKSSSPVAAIIFKRTVLGTSPAPAIAGFSSRGPSLASPGILKPDIAGPR
;
A
#
# COMPACT_ATOMS: atom_id res chain seq x y z
N MET A 1 4.11 -13.86 8.32
CA MET A 1 3.36 -13.66 9.57
C MET A 1 1.90 -13.53 9.20
N ASP A 2 0.98 -14.03 10.01
CA ASP A 2 -0.47 -14.03 9.77
C ASP A 2 -1.19 -12.83 10.40
N ARG A 3 -0.43 -11.86 10.94
CA ARG A 3 -0.95 -10.56 11.38
C ARG A 3 -0.83 -9.53 10.26
N SER A 4 -1.84 -8.67 10.12
CA SER A 4 -1.84 -7.51 9.22
C SER A 4 -2.43 -6.31 9.93
N ILE A 5 -1.87 -5.11 9.70
CA ILE A 5 -2.41 -3.86 10.21
C ILE A 5 -3.33 -3.26 9.14
N ARG A 6 -4.59 -3.65 9.17
CA ARG A 6 -5.50 -3.49 8.04
C ARG A 6 -6.10 -2.09 7.94
N ALA A 7 -5.98 -1.52 6.74
CA ALA A 7 -6.59 -0.28 6.32
C ALA A 7 -7.32 -0.52 4.99
N THR A 8 -8.61 -0.88 5.06
CA THR A 8 -9.41 -1.15 3.85
C THR A 8 -9.77 0.17 3.16
N VAL A 9 -9.49 0.26 1.86
CA VAL A 9 -9.89 1.37 1.00
C VAL A 9 -11.22 1.03 0.37
N ARG A 10 -12.25 1.85 0.63
CA ARG A 10 -13.56 1.74 0.00
C ARG A 10 -13.74 2.84 -1.03
N LEU A 11 -13.81 2.46 -2.29
CA LEU A 11 -14.02 3.38 -3.41
C LEU A 11 -15.50 3.81 -3.50
N GLY A 12 -15.76 4.95 -4.13
CA GLY A 12 -17.13 5.48 -4.33
C GLY A 12 -18.03 4.58 -5.18
N ASN A 13 -17.45 3.67 -5.98
CA ASN A 13 -18.20 2.64 -6.71
C ASN A 13 -18.58 1.42 -5.85
N GLY A 14 -18.24 1.43 -4.55
CA GLY A 14 -18.51 0.33 -3.61
C GLY A 14 -17.43 -0.77 -3.58
N LEU A 15 -16.39 -0.69 -4.42
CA LEU A 15 -15.27 -1.63 -4.37
C LEU A 15 -14.46 -1.44 -3.09
N GLU A 16 -14.23 -2.53 -2.36
CA GLU A 16 -13.38 -2.54 -1.17
C GLU A 16 -12.08 -3.27 -1.48
N LEU A 17 -10.96 -2.63 -1.14
CA LEU A 17 -9.60 -3.10 -1.38
C LEU A 17 -8.87 -3.13 -0.05
N ASP A 18 -8.29 -4.28 0.29
CA ASP A 18 -7.59 -4.42 1.55
C ASP A 18 -6.14 -3.96 1.42
N GLY A 19 -5.79 -2.88 2.13
CA GLY A 19 -4.42 -2.40 2.26
C GLY A 19 -3.93 -2.44 3.70
N GLU A 20 -2.73 -1.91 3.91
CA GLU A 20 -2.07 -1.84 5.21
C GLU A 20 -1.61 -0.42 5.57
N SER A 21 -1.63 -0.10 6.86
CA SER A 21 -1.16 1.20 7.37
C SER A 21 -0.85 1.14 8.86
N THR A 22 0.32 1.61 9.28
CA THR A 22 0.64 1.71 10.72
C THR A 22 0.01 2.92 11.39
N PHE A 23 -0.27 3.98 10.63
CA PHE A 23 -0.90 5.19 11.15
C PHE A 23 -2.42 5.12 11.02
N GLN A 24 -3.11 4.88 12.15
CA GLN A 24 -4.56 4.72 12.20
C GLN A 24 -5.23 5.78 13.09
N PRO A 25 -5.35 7.03 12.62
CA PRO A 25 -6.11 8.04 13.33
C PRO A 25 -7.60 7.67 13.38
N GLN A 26 -8.30 8.20 14.36
CA GLN A 26 -9.74 7.98 14.50
C GLN A 26 -10.47 8.78 13.42
N MET A 27 -10.81 8.11 12.30
CA MET A 27 -11.54 8.72 11.19
C MET A 27 -12.92 8.08 11.02
N PRO A 28 -13.95 8.84 10.63
CA PRO A 28 -15.25 8.27 10.33
C PRO A 28 -15.18 7.39 9.08
N ALA A 29 -15.60 6.12 9.19
CA ALA A 29 -15.61 5.16 8.08
C ALA A 29 -16.58 5.54 6.94
N THR A 30 -17.43 6.55 7.16
CA THR A 30 -18.45 7.03 6.22
C THR A 30 -18.00 8.24 5.41
N THR A 31 -16.86 8.86 5.76
CA THR A 31 -16.39 10.06 5.08
C THR A 31 -15.57 9.69 3.86
N PHE A 32 -16.03 10.11 2.69
CA PHE A 32 -15.34 9.97 1.43
C PHE A 32 -14.51 11.21 1.13
N TYR A 33 -13.26 11.00 0.73
CA TYR A 33 -12.34 12.05 0.32
C TYR A 33 -12.06 11.93 -1.17
N PRO A 34 -11.77 13.05 -1.86
CA PRO A 34 -11.29 13.02 -3.23
C PRO A 34 -10.05 12.14 -3.34
N LEU A 35 -10.09 11.18 -4.27
CA LEU A 35 -8.98 10.28 -4.49
C LEU A 35 -8.02 10.89 -5.51
N VAL A 36 -6.75 11.04 -5.13
CA VAL A 36 -5.69 11.51 -6.01
C VAL A 36 -4.66 10.39 -6.18
N TYR A 37 -4.36 10.02 -7.42
CA TYR A 37 -3.26 9.10 -7.69
C TYR A 37 -1.94 9.85 -7.68
N ALA A 38 -1.06 9.49 -6.74
CA ALA A 38 0.22 10.15 -6.59
C ALA A 38 1.08 10.08 -7.87
N GLY A 39 0.99 8.99 -8.65
CA GLY A 39 1.70 8.85 -9.93
C GLY A 39 1.21 9.79 -11.03
N ASP A 40 0.00 10.37 -10.91
CA ASP A 40 -0.52 11.35 -11.88
C ASP A 40 0.00 12.78 -11.63
N SER A 41 0.71 12.99 -10.52
CA SER A 41 1.30 14.30 -10.20
C SER A 41 2.40 14.74 -11.18
N GLY A 42 2.84 13.86 -12.08
CA GLY A 42 3.93 14.12 -13.04
C GLY A 42 5.31 14.27 -12.37
N LYS A 43 5.39 14.10 -11.05
CA LYS A 43 6.63 14.22 -10.28
C LYS A 43 7.35 12.88 -10.18
N PRO A 44 8.66 12.83 -10.45
CA PRO A 44 9.42 11.61 -10.26
C PRO A 44 9.32 11.17 -8.80
N SER A 45 9.03 9.89 -8.59
CA SER A 45 8.93 9.27 -7.27
C SER A 45 7.74 9.67 -6.38
N ALA A 46 6.74 10.37 -6.92
CA ALA A 46 5.48 10.59 -6.21
C ALA A 46 4.76 9.26 -5.90
N GLU A 47 4.93 8.27 -6.77
CA GLU A 47 4.52 6.87 -6.57
C GLU A 47 5.08 6.27 -5.27
N PHE A 48 6.28 6.71 -4.85
CA PHE A 48 6.96 6.25 -3.63
C PHE A 48 6.75 7.19 -2.44
N CYS A 49 5.97 8.27 -2.60
CA CYS A 49 5.74 9.27 -1.55
C CYS A 49 7.03 9.78 -0.89
N TYR A 50 8.13 9.88 -1.65
CA TYR A 50 9.37 10.44 -1.13
C TYR A 50 9.20 11.90 -0.70
N ASN A 51 10.07 12.36 0.19
CA ASN A 51 10.01 13.70 0.71
C ASN A 51 10.01 14.75 -0.43
N GLY A 52 9.05 15.67 -0.42
CA GLY A 52 8.85 16.68 -1.47
C GLY A 52 8.15 16.19 -2.76
N SER A 53 7.93 14.88 -2.93
CA SER A 53 7.31 14.32 -4.15
C SER A 53 5.81 14.62 -4.26
N LEU A 54 5.15 14.94 -3.15
CA LEU A 54 3.74 15.32 -3.09
C LEU A 54 3.52 16.84 -2.87
N ASP A 55 4.58 17.66 -2.91
CA ASP A 55 4.46 19.10 -2.67
C ASP A 55 3.48 19.74 -3.67
N GLY A 56 2.44 20.44 -3.18
CA GLY A 56 1.44 21.06 -4.06
C GLY A 56 0.39 20.11 -4.64
N ALA A 57 0.42 18.82 -4.30
CA ALA A 57 -0.78 18.00 -4.46
C ALA A 57 -1.91 18.59 -3.59
N PRO A 58 -3.19 18.46 -4.00
CA PRO A 58 -4.30 18.87 -3.14
C PRO A 58 -4.10 18.26 -1.76
N ALA A 59 -4.41 19.01 -0.70
CA ALA A 59 -4.38 18.48 0.66
C ALA A 59 -5.46 17.39 0.81
N ALA A 60 -5.14 16.19 0.33
CA ALA A 60 -6.01 15.04 0.45
C ALA A 60 -5.91 14.61 1.92
N SER A 61 -7.08 14.53 2.56
CA SER A 61 -7.16 14.07 3.95
C SER A 61 -6.81 12.59 4.09
N ALA A 62 -6.67 11.86 2.98
CA ALA A 62 -6.33 10.45 2.93
C ALA A 62 -5.61 10.09 1.62
N TRP A 63 -4.66 9.15 1.67
CA TRP A 63 -3.85 8.71 0.52
C TRP A 63 -3.95 7.21 0.28
N VAL A 64 -3.93 6.80 -0.99
CA VAL A 64 -3.87 5.38 -1.38
C VAL A 64 -2.57 5.17 -2.14
N LEU A 65 -1.67 4.38 -1.56
CA LEU A 65 -0.38 4.05 -2.13
C LEU A 65 -0.47 2.71 -2.83
N MET A 66 -0.04 2.66 -4.08
CA MET A 66 0.01 1.44 -4.86
C MET A 66 1.40 0.82 -4.75
N ASN A 67 1.45 -0.49 -4.53
CA ASN A 67 2.71 -1.20 -4.57
C ASN A 67 3.31 -1.22 -5.98
N ALA A 68 4.64 -1.25 -6.08
CA ALA A 68 5.30 -1.32 -7.38
C ALA A 68 5.20 -2.74 -8.00
N PRO A 69 5.24 -2.88 -9.33
CA PRO A 69 5.19 -4.18 -10.01
C PRO A 69 6.13 -5.26 -9.44
N PRO A 70 7.41 -4.97 -9.11
CA PRO A 70 8.32 -6.00 -8.58
C PRO A 70 7.95 -6.53 -7.18
N TYR A 71 7.16 -5.79 -6.40
CA TYR A 71 6.76 -6.17 -5.05
C TYR A 71 5.39 -6.87 -5.00
N GLY A 72 4.59 -6.75 -6.06
CA GLY A 72 3.33 -7.50 -6.26
C GLY A 72 2.35 -7.33 -5.10
N TYR A 73 2.05 -8.44 -4.41
CA TYR A 73 1.13 -8.50 -3.26
C TYR A 73 1.78 -8.14 -1.92
N THR A 74 3.09 -7.85 -1.88
CA THR A 74 3.76 -7.48 -0.63
C THR A 74 3.38 -6.05 -0.24
N THR A 75 2.36 -5.88 0.59
CA THR A 75 2.04 -4.58 1.18
C THR A 75 3.00 -4.25 2.32
N LEU A 76 3.29 -2.97 2.50
CA LEU A 76 4.09 -2.47 3.61
C LEU A 76 3.23 -1.52 4.42
N ALA A 77 3.04 -1.84 5.70
CA ALA A 77 2.43 -0.94 6.67
C ALA A 77 3.41 0.20 7.02
N ASP A 78 3.57 1.16 6.11
CA ASP A 78 4.48 2.29 6.29
C ASP A 78 3.87 3.36 7.22
N ALA A 79 4.74 4.09 7.92
CA ALA A 79 4.35 5.12 8.87
C ALA A 79 4.25 6.46 8.16
N HIS A 80 3.04 6.81 7.71
CA HIS A 80 2.76 8.11 7.12
C HIS A 80 2.27 9.10 8.19
N VAL A 81 2.63 10.37 8.04
CA VAL A 81 2.14 11.47 8.91
C VAL A 81 0.67 11.78 8.64
N LEU A 82 0.20 11.43 7.45
CA LEU A 82 -1.19 11.56 7.01
C LEU A 82 -1.85 10.19 6.92
N PRO A 83 -3.20 10.11 7.06
CA PRO A 83 -3.91 8.87 6.85
C PRO A 83 -3.63 8.32 5.46
N ALA A 84 -3.15 7.09 5.40
CA ALA A 84 -2.80 6.45 4.14
C ALA A 84 -3.07 4.95 4.20
N SER A 85 -3.27 4.31 3.06
CA SER A 85 -3.35 2.85 2.94
C SER A 85 -2.50 2.37 1.77
N HIS A 86 -1.61 1.41 2.03
CA HIS A 86 -0.79 0.78 1.01
C HIS A 86 -1.47 -0.50 0.52
N ILE A 87 -1.88 -0.50 -0.74
CA ILE A 87 -2.58 -1.61 -1.41
C ILE A 87 -1.64 -2.38 -2.34
N SER A 88 -2.02 -3.61 -2.69
CA SER A 88 -1.26 -4.43 -3.63
C SER A 88 -1.20 -3.80 -5.02
N TYR A 89 -0.24 -4.25 -5.85
CA TYR A 89 -0.15 -3.78 -7.23
C TYR A 89 -1.43 -4.12 -8.03
N ALA A 90 -1.98 -5.32 -7.84
CA ALA A 90 -3.19 -5.77 -8.53
C ALA A 90 -4.42 -4.93 -8.14
N ASP A 91 -4.57 -4.62 -6.86
CA ASP A 91 -5.64 -3.74 -6.37
C ASP A 91 -5.45 -2.32 -6.89
N GLY A 92 -4.21 -1.86 -6.95
CA GLY A 92 -3.86 -0.57 -7.49
C GLY A 92 -4.23 -0.40 -8.97
N LEU A 93 -4.08 -1.45 -9.80
CA LEU A 93 -4.59 -1.42 -11.18
C LEU A 93 -6.11 -1.23 -11.24
N SER A 94 -6.83 -1.82 -10.28
CA SER A 94 -8.28 -1.63 -10.16
C SER A 94 -8.63 -0.19 -9.76
N VAL A 95 -7.84 0.41 -8.86
CA VAL A 95 -7.96 1.83 -8.50
C VAL A 95 -7.68 2.74 -9.70
N GLN A 96 -6.62 2.48 -10.47
CA GLN A 96 -6.33 3.26 -11.69
C GLN A 96 -7.47 3.16 -12.71
N SER A 97 -8.04 1.97 -12.90
CA SER A 97 -9.20 1.80 -13.77
C SER A 97 -10.42 2.61 -13.29
N TYR A 98 -10.62 2.69 -11.98
CA TYR A 98 -11.69 3.50 -11.38
C TYR A 98 -11.47 5.00 -11.58
N LEU A 99 -10.24 5.48 -11.37
CA LEU A 99 -9.86 6.89 -11.58
C LEU A 99 -10.10 7.32 -13.03
N ASN A 100 -9.70 6.51 -14.01
CA ASN A 100 -9.87 6.83 -15.43
C ASN A 100 -11.34 6.80 -15.89
N LYS A 101 -12.23 6.13 -15.16
CA LYS A 101 -13.65 6.02 -15.50
C LYS A 101 -14.53 7.07 -14.81
N SER A 102 -14.10 7.60 -13.67
CA SER A 102 -14.88 8.51 -12.86
C SER A 102 -14.40 9.95 -13.03
N SER A 103 -15.31 10.89 -13.27
CA SER A 103 -15.01 12.32 -13.33
C SER A 103 -14.76 12.96 -11.96
N SER A 104 -15.13 12.28 -10.87
CA SER A 104 -14.91 12.73 -9.49
C SER A 104 -14.71 11.52 -8.59
N PRO A 105 -13.54 10.88 -8.66
CA PRO A 105 -13.27 9.68 -7.88
C PRO A 105 -13.13 10.01 -6.40
N VAL A 106 -13.79 9.21 -5.56
CA VAL A 106 -13.75 9.35 -4.11
C VAL A 106 -13.43 8.03 -3.45
N ALA A 107 -12.79 8.08 -2.28
CA ALA A 107 -12.48 6.91 -1.47
C ALA A 107 -12.55 7.23 0.03
N ALA A 108 -12.88 6.21 0.83
CA ALA A 108 -12.81 6.24 2.27
C ALA A 108 -11.78 5.21 2.75
N ILE A 109 -11.03 5.53 3.82
CA ILE A 109 -10.12 4.58 4.47
C ILE A 109 -10.76 4.11 5.77
N ILE A 110 -10.92 2.80 5.90
CA ILE A 110 -11.49 2.14 7.07
C ILE A 110 -10.38 1.40 7.79
N PHE A 111 -9.98 1.93 8.94
CA PHE A 111 -8.98 1.32 9.81
C PHE A 111 -9.59 0.18 10.62
N LYS A 112 -9.13 -1.04 10.38
CA LYS A 112 -9.60 -2.27 11.04
C LYS A 112 -8.63 -2.75 12.14
N ARG A 113 -7.65 -1.93 12.54
CA ARG A 113 -6.60 -2.29 13.49
C ARG A 113 -5.83 -3.53 13.04
N THR A 114 -5.36 -4.33 13.98
CA THR A 114 -4.66 -5.58 13.70
C THR A 114 -5.66 -6.70 13.44
N VAL A 115 -5.51 -7.37 12.30
CA VAL A 115 -6.26 -8.57 11.92
C VAL A 115 -5.29 -9.76 11.97
N LEU A 116 -5.75 -10.89 12.50
CA LEU A 116 -5.00 -12.15 12.59
C LEU A 116 -5.57 -13.19 11.62
N GLY A 117 -4.78 -14.22 11.28
CA GLY A 117 -5.18 -15.28 10.36
C GLY A 117 -5.16 -14.89 8.88
N THR A 118 -4.29 -13.96 8.48
CA THR A 118 -4.13 -13.60 7.06
C THR A 118 -3.42 -14.68 6.26
N SER A 119 -3.75 -14.80 4.97
CA SER A 119 -3.21 -15.80 4.06
C SER A 119 -2.78 -15.14 2.74
N PRO A 120 -1.65 -15.54 2.12
CA PRO A 120 -0.75 -16.61 2.55
C PRO A 120 0.22 -16.17 3.67
N ALA A 121 0.39 -17.02 4.70
CA ALA A 121 1.36 -16.81 5.76
C ALA A 121 2.03 -18.14 6.19
N PRO A 122 3.36 -18.19 6.38
CA PRO A 122 4.33 -17.12 6.11
C PRO A 122 4.62 -16.96 4.60
N ALA A 123 5.01 -15.75 4.20
CA ALA A 123 5.45 -15.43 2.85
C ALA A 123 6.76 -14.63 2.90
N ILE A 124 7.64 -14.82 1.91
CA ILE A 124 8.87 -14.04 1.78
C ILE A 124 8.49 -12.65 1.26
N ALA A 125 8.83 -11.61 2.02
CA ALA A 125 8.55 -10.24 1.62
C ALA A 125 9.34 -9.87 0.35
N GLY A 126 8.73 -9.08 -0.54
CA GLY A 126 9.35 -8.65 -1.80
C GLY A 126 10.69 -7.92 -1.65
N PHE A 127 10.93 -7.24 -0.54
CA PHE A 127 12.22 -6.57 -0.24
C PHE A 127 13.33 -7.51 0.25
N SER A 128 13.01 -8.78 0.54
CA SER A 128 14.00 -9.74 1.03
C SER A 128 15.01 -10.05 -0.06
N SER A 129 16.31 -9.82 0.23
CA SER A 129 17.39 -10.18 -0.68
C SER A 129 17.37 -11.68 -0.96
N ARG A 130 17.67 -12.03 -2.21
CA ARG A 130 17.66 -13.41 -2.69
C ARG A 130 19.08 -13.84 -3.02
N GLY A 131 19.38 -15.11 -2.77
CA GLY A 131 20.60 -15.71 -3.25
C GLY A 131 20.60 -15.88 -4.78
N PRO A 132 21.72 -16.40 -5.33
CA PRO A 132 22.91 -16.88 -4.63
C PRO A 132 23.81 -15.75 -4.07
N SER A 133 24.67 -16.07 -3.10
CA SER A 133 25.65 -15.13 -2.56
C SER A 133 26.74 -14.82 -3.60
N LEU A 134 27.00 -13.53 -3.86
CA LEU A 134 28.09 -13.11 -4.75
C LEU A 134 29.48 -13.45 -4.20
N ALA A 135 29.63 -13.46 -2.87
CA ALA A 135 30.91 -13.75 -2.21
C ALA A 135 31.23 -15.25 -2.19
N SER A 136 30.22 -16.11 -2.27
CA SER A 136 30.39 -17.57 -2.28
C SER A 136 29.23 -18.23 -3.00
N PRO A 137 29.26 -18.28 -4.34
CA PRO A 137 28.14 -18.80 -5.14
C PRO A 137 27.78 -20.27 -4.84
N GLY A 138 28.73 -21.05 -4.31
CA GLY A 138 28.51 -22.45 -3.91
C GLY A 138 27.85 -22.63 -2.53
N ILE A 139 27.62 -21.56 -1.77
CA ILE A 139 26.97 -21.62 -0.45
C ILE A 139 25.57 -21.00 -0.59
N LEU A 140 24.53 -21.80 -0.31
CA LEU A 140 23.15 -21.34 -0.35
C LEU A 140 22.91 -20.25 0.71
N LYS A 141 22.31 -19.14 0.27
CA LYS A 141 21.84 -18.03 1.11
C LYS A 141 20.48 -17.55 0.60
N PRO A 142 19.62 -16.98 1.46
CA PRO A 142 19.73 -16.89 2.92
C PRO A 142 19.53 -18.26 3.60
N ASP A 143 20.02 -18.44 4.82
CA ASP A 143 19.93 -19.73 5.52
C ASP A 143 18.55 -19.98 6.16
N ILE A 144 17.88 -18.92 6.64
CA ILE A 144 16.58 -19.01 7.32
C ILE A 144 15.76 -17.73 7.08
N ALA A 145 14.44 -17.86 7.06
CA ALA A 145 13.50 -16.74 7.05
C ALA A 145 12.73 -16.68 8.38
N GLY A 146 12.51 -15.47 8.90
CA GLY A 146 11.81 -15.25 10.17
C GLY A 146 10.72 -14.18 10.07
N PRO A 147 9.85 -14.05 11.09
CA PRO A 147 8.81 -13.03 11.14
C PRO A 147 9.37 -11.61 11.23
N ARG A 148 8.53 -10.64 10.86
CA ARG A 148 8.74 -9.21 11.09
C ARG A 148 7.81 -8.71 12.19
#